data_AF-A0A9E5ID83-F1
#
_entry.id   AF-A0A9E5ID83-F1
#
_cell.length_a   1.000
_cell.length_b   1.000
_cell.length_c   1.000
_cell.angle_alpha   90.00
_cell.angle_beta   90.00
_cell.angle_gamma   90.00
#
_symmetry.space_group_name_H-M   'P 1'
#
loop_
_entity.id
_entity.type
_entity.pdbx_description
1 polymer ?
#
loop_
_entity_poly.entity_id
_entity_poly.type
_entity_poly.pdbx_seq_one_letter_code
_entity_poly.pdbx_strand_id
1 'polypeptide(L)'
;MRFGLMLLLMLLPGCNYVYRKADVYEVEVRFLERASVESGKTLSGMVSTFCQCRDGAWSEPICAEASVNAAILQQRVPHHTAMMLYLADLAPKPASGVSDLVVPCGDAK
;
A
#
# COMPACT_ATOMS: atom_id res chain seq x y z
N MET A 1 -18.64 41.53 19.50
CA MET A 1 -18.01 40.78 18.38
C MET A 1 -16.51 40.58 18.60
N ARG A 2 -16.06 40.13 19.79
CA ARG A 2 -14.61 39.98 20.13
C ARG A 2 -14.19 38.55 20.50
N PHE A 3 -15.15 37.63 20.67
CA PHE A 3 -14.87 36.23 21.04
C PHE A 3 -14.46 35.34 19.86
N GLY A 4 -14.87 35.66 18.62
CA GLY A 4 -14.55 34.82 17.45
C GLY A 4 -13.07 34.85 17.03
N LEU A 5 -12.37 35.97 17.26
CA LEU A 5 -10.98 36.14 16.82
C LEU A 5 -10.00 35.34 17.69
N MET A 6 -10.27 35.19 19.00
CA MET A 6 -9.43 34.39 19.89
C MET A 6 -9.58 32.89 19.63
N LEU A 7 -10.77 32.42 19.24
CA LEU A 7 -11.00 31.02 18.88
C LEU A 7 -10.22 30.62 17.61
N LEU A 8 -10.09 31.54 16.65
CA LEU A 8 -9.34 31.30 15.40
C LEU A 8 -7.82 31.21 15.64
N LEU A 9 -7.28 31.99 16.57
CA LEU A 9 -5.86 31.99 16.91
C LEU A 9 -5.45 30.72 17.70
N MET A 10 -6.39 30.11 18.45
CA MET A 10 -6.14 28.83 19.15
C MET A 10 -6.14 27.61 18.22
N LEU A 11 -6.55 27.75 16.95
CA LEU A 11 -6.43 26.70 15.93
C LEU A 11 -5.07 26.73 15.19
N LEU A 12 -4.18 27.67 15.53
CA LEU A 12 -2.84 27.79 14.93
C LEU A 12 -1.71 26.92 15.53
N PRO A 13 -1.79 26.26 16.72
CA PRO A 13 -0.69 25.46 17.22
C PRO A 13 -0.75 24.07 16.58
N GLY A 14 -0.35 23.98 15.32
CA GLY A 14 -0.40 22.73 14.57
C GLY A 14 0.28 22.76 13.20
N CYS A 15 0.53 23.94 12.63
CA CYS A 15 1.43 24.08 11.49
C CYS A 15 2.90 23.97 11.92
N ASN A 16 3.24 22.94 12.69
CA ASN A 16 4.58 22.38 12.57
C ASN A 16 4.63 21.80 11.17
N TYR A 17 5.05 22.65 10.21
CA TYR A 17 5.50 22.21 8.91
C TYR A 17 6.59 21.17 9.19
N VAL A 18 6.21 19.90 9.24
CA VAL A 18 7.15 18.81 9.00
C VAL A 18 7.54 19.03 7.56
N TYR A 19 8.58 19.85 7.36
CA TYR A 19 9.18 20.10 6.06
C TYR A 19 9.91 18.80 5.69
N ARG A 20 9.14 17.77 5.34
CA ARG A 20 9.68 16.56 4.74
C ARG A 20 10.20 17.01 3.40
N LYS A 21 11.52 17.04 3.26
CA LYS A 21 12.14 17.37 1.99
C LYS A 21 11.62 16.38 0.94
N ALA A 22 11.22 16.92 -0.21
CA ALA A 22 10.58 16.15 -1.28
C ALA A 22 11.40 14.92 -1.69
N ASP A 23 12.72 15.08 -1.77
CA ASP A 23 13.69 14.02 -2.05
C ASP A 23 13.69 12.91 -0.98
N VAL A 24 13.66 13.28 0.29
CA VAL A 24 13.59 12.33 1.41
C VAL A 24 12.27 11.55 1.36
N TYR A 25 11.15 12.23 1.14
CA TYR A 25 9.84 11.57 1.06
C TYR A 25 9.76 10.60 -0.13
N GLU A 26 10.27 10.98 -1.31
CA GLU A 26 10.32 10.07 -2.45
C GLU A 26 11.13 8.81 -2.13
N VAL A 27 12.31 8.97 -1.54
CA VAL A 27 13.17 7.84 -1.15
C VAL A 27 12.48 6.94 -0.12
N GLU A 28 11.84 7.51 0.91
CA GLU A 28 11.10 6.76 1.92
C GLU A 28 9.97 5.92 1.29
N VAL A 29 9.13 6.54 0.44
CA VAL A 29 7.99 5.85 -0.18
C VAL A 29 8.46 4.74 -1.13
N ARG A 30 9.51 4.99 -1.94
CA ARG A 30 10.09 3.97 -2.82
C ARG A 30 10.77 2.84 -2.06
N PHE A 31 11.39 3.14 -0.92
CA PHE A 31 11.94 2.10 -0.04
C PHE A 31 10.83 1.20 0.51
N LEU A 32 9.74 1.79 1.00
CA LEU A 32 8.57 1.05 1.50
C LEU A 32 7.92 0.20 0.40
N GLU A 33 7.81 0.72 -0.83
CA GLU A 33 7.35 -0.04 -1.99
C GLU A 33 8.20 -1.29 -2.20
N ARG A 34 9.53 -1.14 -2.30
CA ARG A 34 10.45 -2.25 -2.52
C ARG A 34 10.38 -3.29 -1.39
N ALA A 35 10.39 -2.83 -0.15
CA ALA A 35 10.28 -3.71 1.02
C ALA A 35 8.96 -4.49 1.03
N SER A 36 7.86 -3.83 0.67
CA SER A 36 6.54 -4.45 0.57
C SER A 36 6.48 -5.49 -0.54
N VAL A 37 6.97 -5.16 -1.75
CA VAL A 37 7.00 -6.08 -2.88
C VAL A 37 7.86 -7.31 -2.56
N GLU A 38 9.03 -7.13 -1.94
CA GLU A 38 9.91 -8.23 -1.56
C GLU A 38 9.31 -9.11 -0.44
N SER A 39 8.63 -8.49 0.52
CA SER A 39 7.85 -9.21 1.54
C SER A 39 6.72 -10.02 0.88
N GLY A 40 6.05 -9.46 -0.11
CA GLY A 40 5.02 -10.13 -0.89
C GLY A 40 5.56 -11.35 -1.64
N LYS A 41 6.73 -11.26 -2.28
CA LYS A 41 7.40 -12.41 -2.91
C LYS A 41 7.76 -13.49 -1.89
N THR A 42 8.31 -13.09 -0.75
CA THR A 42 8.67 -14.02 0.33
C THR A 42 7.44 -14.77 0.84
N LEU A 43 6.36 -14.04 1.11
CA LEU A 43 5.09 -14.62 1.53
C LEU A 43 4.50 -15.55 0.47
N SER A 44 4.55 -15.16 -0.81
CA SER A 44 4.13 -16.01 -1.92
C SER A 44 4.94 -17.30 -2.00
N GLY A 45 6.26 -17.22 -1.78
CA GLY A 45 7.16 -18.39 -1.75
C GLY A 45 6.87 -19.31 -0.57
N MET A 46 6.55 -18.75 0.61
CA MET A 46 6.10 -19.53 1.76
C MET A 46 4.78 -20.24 1.48
N VAL A 47 3.79 -19.52 0.94
CA VAL A 47 2.50 -20.10 0.54
C VAL A 47 2.71 -21.23 -0.47
N SER A 48 3.51 -21.02 -1.53
CA SER A 48 3.76 -22.06 -2.53
C SER A 48 4.50 -23.28 -1.98
N THR A 49 5.24 -23.14 -0.87
CA THR A 49 6.02 -24.22 -0.26
C THR A 49 5.20 -25.03 0.73
N PHE A 50 4.38 -24.36 1.55
CA PHE A 50 3.70 -24.99 2.68
C PHE A 50 2.21 -25.24 2.44
N CYS A 51 1.59 -24.55 1.48
CA CYS A 51 0.16 -24.63 1.24
C CYS A 51 -0.18 -25.54 0.07
N GLN A 52 -1.26 -26.30 0.21
CA GLN A 52 -1.82 -27.10 -0.89
C GLN A 52 -3.03 -26.39 -1.51
N CYS A 53 -2.99 -26.17 -2.81
CA CYS A 53 -4.14 -25.76 -3.61
C CYS A 53 -4.85 -27.02 -4.16
N ARG A 54 -6.13 -27.20 -3.86
CA ARG A 54 -6.96 -28.32 -4.34
C ARG A 54 -8.23 -27.78 -4.95
N ASP A 55 -8.60 -28.28 -6.13
CA ASP A 55 -9.81 -27.89 -6.87
C ASP A 55 -9.95 -26.37 -7.07
N GLY A 56 -8.80 -25.69 -7.24
CA GLY A 56 -8.75 -24.25 -7.46
C GLY A 56 -8.87 -23.41 -6.20
N ALA A 57 -8.81 -24.00 -5.00
CA ALA A 57 -8.87 -23.30 -3.72
C ALA A 57 -7.79 -23.74 -2.73
N TRP A 58 -7.41 -22.85 -1.83
CA TRP A 58 -6.47 -23.17 -0.76
C TRP A 58 -7.11 -24.10 0.27
N SER A 59 -6.40 -25.17 0.62
CA SER A 59 -6.85 -26.16 1.62
C SER A 59 -6.97 -25.58 3.04
N GLU A 60 -6.17 -24.56 3.36
CA GLU A 60 -6.14 -23.92 4.67
C GLU A 60 -6.50 -22.43 4.56
N PRO A 61 -7.33 -21.89 5.47
CA PRO A 61 -7.70 -20.47 5.44
C PRO A 61 -6.51 -19.51 5.52
N ILE A 62 -5.48 -19.87 6.31
CA ILE A 62 -4.28 -19.07 6.44
C ILE A 62 -3.52 -18.93 5.12
N CYS A 63 -3.57 -19.95 4.26
CA CYS A 63 -2.96 -19.93 2.94
C CYS A 63 -3.73 -19.03 1.97
N ALA A 64 -5.06 -19.02 2.05
CA ALA A 64 -5.89 -18.09 1.29
C ALA A 64 -5.55 -16.65 1.65
N GLU A 65 -5.59 -16.31 2.94
CA GLU A 65 -5.27 -14.96 3.42
C GLU A 65 -3.84 -14.53 3.07
N ALA A 66 -2.86 -15.40 3.32
CA ALA A 66 -1.47 -15.12 2.99
C ALA A 66 -1.26 -14.92 1.48
N SER A 67 -1.96 -15.67 0.63
CA SER A 67 -1.87 -15.51 -0.83
C SER A 67 -2.47 -14.18 -1.31
N VAL A 68 -3.60 -13.76 -0.72
CA VAL A 68 -4.23 -12.47 -1.01
C VAL A 68 -3.31 -11.33 -0.58
N ASN A 69 -2.76 -11.41 0.64
CA ASN A 69 -1.81 -10.42 1.14
C ASN A 69 -0.56 -10.34 0.27
N ALA A 70 -0.01 -11.47 -0.15
CA ALA A 70 1.12 -11.52 -1.07
C ALA A 70 0.79 -10.85 -2.41
N ALA A 71 -0.41 -11.08 -2.96
CA ALA A 71 -0.87 -10.45 -4.18
C ALA A 71 -1.06 -8.93 -4.02
N ILE A 72 -1.64 -8.46 -2.91
CA ILE A 72 -1.81 -7.04 -2.61
C ILE A 72 -0.46 -6.33 -2.54
N LEU A 73 0.50 -6.91 -1.80
CA LEU A 73 1.84 -6.34 -1.65
C LEU A 73 2.57 -6.22 -3.01
N GLN A 74 2.36 -7.17 -3.92
CA GLN A 74 3.03 -7.19 -5.22
C GLN A 74 2.30 -6.34 -6.28
N GLN A 75 0.97 -6.27 -6.27
CA GLN A 75 0.17 -5.69 -7.35
C GLN A 75 -0.45 -4.34 -6.99
N ARG A 76 -0.80 -4.10 -5.71
CA ARG A 76 -1.52 -2.89 -5.27
C ARG A 76 -0.58 -1.84 -4.70
N VAL A 77 0.44 -2.25 -3.93
CA VAL A 77 1.39 -1.31 -3.32
C VAL A 77 2.11 -0.43 -4.36
N PRO A 78 2.59 -0.95 -5.51
CA PRO A 78 3.21 -0.09 -6.53
C PRO A 78 2.29 1.02 -7.03
N HIS A 79 1.00 0.70 -7.24
CA HIS A 79 0.02 1.70 -7.64
C HIS A 79 -0.23 2.74 -6.53
N HIS A 80 -0.36 2.30 -5.27
CA HIS A 80 -0.52 3.23 -4.14
C HIS A 80 0.68 4.15 -3.97
N THR A 81 1.90 3.62 -4.10
CA THR A 81 3.14 4.42 -4.13
C THR A 81 3.11 5.44 -5.26
N ALA A 82 2.77 5.04 -6.48
CA ALA A 82 2.68 5.96 -7.62
C ALA A 82 1.65 7.07 -7.37
N MET A 83 0.50 6.74 -6.76
CA MET A 83 -0.51 7.74 -6.38
C MET A 83 -0.01 8.68 -5.28
N MET A 84 0.68 8.16 -4.26
CA MET A 84 1.27 8.98 -3.19
C MET A 84 2.31 9.97 -3.72
N LEU A 85 3.15 9.55 -4.68
CA LEU A 85 4.12 10.42 -5.33
C LEU A 85 3.44 11.46 -6.23
N TYR A 86 2.38 11.08 -6.96
CA TYR A 86 1.59 12.02 -7.75
C TYR A 86 0.92 13.10 -6.88
N LEU A 87 0.27 12.71 -5.77
CA LEU A 87 -0.37 13.65 -4.85
C LEU A 87 0.62 14.58 -4.15
N ALA A 88 1.90 14.18 -4.06
CA ALA A 88 2.98 15.00 -3.55
C ALA A 88 3.67 15.87 -4.63
N ASP A 89 3.18 15.85 -5.88
CA ASP A 89 3.78 16.53 -7.04
C ASP A 89 5.23 16.08 -7.35
N LEU A 90 5.53 14.80 -7.07
CA LEU A 90 6.85 14.19 -7.28
C LEU A 90 6.90 13.20 -8.44
N ALA A 91 5.75 12.82 -8.99
CA ALA A 91 5.65 11.92 -10.12
C ALA A 91 4.43 12.24 -10.99
N PRO A 92 4.43 11.84 -12.28
CA PRO A 92 3.24 11.90 -13.11
C PRO A 92 2.09 11.07 -12.54
N LYS A 93 0.86 11.44 -12.89
CA LYS A 93 -0.33 10.67 -12.53
C LYS A 93 -0.21 9.23 -13.06
N PRO A 94 -0.39 8.19 -12.23
CA PRO A 94 -0.40 6.82 -12.72
C PRO A 94 -1.59 6.56 -13.65
N ALA A 95 -1.47 5.55 -14.50
CA ALA A 95 -2.57 5.11 -15.36
C ALA A 95 -3.85 4.85 -14.52
N SER A 96 -5.00 5.21 -15.07
CA SER A 96 -6.28 4.97 -14.43
C SER A 96 -6.61 3.48 -14.46
N GLY A 97 -7.08 2.97 -13.33
CA GLY A 97 -7.42 1.55 -13.17
C GLY A 97 -6.25 0.80 -12.55
N VAL A 98 -6.56 0.08 -11.48
CA VAL A 98 -5.68 -0.95 -10.96
C VAL A 98 -6.22 -2.25 -11.53
N SER A 99 -5.37 -3.05 -12.17
CA SER A 99 -5.77 -4.36 -12.66
C SER A 99 -6.45 -5.16 -11.55
N ASP A 100 -7.40 -6.02 -11.91
CA ASP A 100 -8.00 -6.95 -10.96
C ASP A 100 -6.90 -7.72 -10.22
N LEU A 101 -7.12 -7.96 -8.92
CA LEU A 101 -6.14 -8.65 -8.10
C LEU A 101 -6.06 -10.11 -8.58
N VAL A 102 -4.90 -10.53 -9.06
CA VAL A 102 -4.70 -11.92 -9.47
C VAL A 102 -4.11 -12.70 -8.30
N VAL A 103 -4.87 -13.67 -7.78
CA VAL A 103 -4.43 -14.57 -6.70
C VAL A 103 -4.14 -15.95 -7.33
N PRO A 104 -2.96 -16.56 -7.08
CA PRO A 104 -2.48 -17.73 -7.83
C PRO A 104 -3.27 -19.05 -7.60
N CYS A 105 -4.11 -19.10 -6.59
CA CYS A 105 -5.11 -20.15 -6.39
C CYS A 105 -6.40 -19.40 -6.01
N GLY A 106 -7.47 -19.65 -6.75
CA GLY A 106 -8.71 -18.88 -6.64
C GLY A 106 -9.40 -19.08 -5.29
N ASP A 107 -10.38 -18.23 -5.00
CA ASP A 107 -11.30 -18.49 -3.92
C ASP A 107 -12.23 -19.62 -4.36
N ALA A 108 -12.38 -20.68 -3.54
CA ALA A 108 -13.49 -21.62 -3.74
C ALA A 108 -14.77 -20.80 -3.79
N LYS A 109 -15.53 -20.94 -4.88
CA LYS A 109 -16.89 -20.37 -4.97
C LYS A 109 -17.78 -20.90 -3.86
#